data_AF-A0A3A5L758-F1
#
_entry.id   AF-A0A3A5L758-F1
#
_cell.length_a   1.000
_cell.length_b   1.000
_cell.length_c   1.000
_cell.angle_alpha   90.00
_cell.angle_beta   90.00
_cell.angle_gamma   90.00
#
_symmetry.space_group_name_H-M   'P 1'
#
loop_
_entity.id
_entity.type
_entity.pdbx_description
1 polymer ?
#
loop_
_entity_poly.entity_id
_entity_poly.type
_entity_poly.pdbx_seq_one_letter_code
_entity_poly.pdbx_strand_id
1 'polypeptide(L)'
;MLKSAFTILVAINLLSCIPYASGEAKRPDIGATPDAFERLLPSSVFSLGMSAPELERVVASRYPDWKRSDRQRAMNNRKDVTLTPAARSPYLQTISISFEDKNLGLMRKYDFGLTSPLSGSRVYSIVYVVQSHIGQLISVGDWKDGLHSRWGGEQGGMQSETRARATYFLNAEWQLVENGGEKCAPIYPALVRLDEKPLEAVVDASNLIKTTGCAFSRDNFVGVANGAITKSTFYTVDLQRTVADVAKRVIFGIR
;
A
#
# COMPACT_ATOMS: atom_id res chain seq x y z
N MET A 1 -61.55 0.30 -29.56
CA MET A 1 -62.55 1.23 -28.99
C MET A 1 -62.54 1.08 -27.47
N LEU A 2 -62.51 2.21 -26.75
CA LEU A 2 -62.59 2.41 -25.27
C LEU A 2 -61.43 1.84 -24.43
N LYS A 3 -60.56 2.64 -23.79
CA LYS A 3 -60.70 3.56 -22.63
C LYS A 3 -61.13 2.89 -21.31
N SER A 4 -60.20 2.86 -20.33
CA SER A 4 -60.33 3.24 -18.90
C SER A 4 -59.20 2.56 -18.09
N ALA A 5 -58.17 3.25 -17.60
CA ALA A 5 -58.09 4.17 -16.45
C ALA A 5 -58.07 3.47 -15.08
N PHE A 6 -56.88 3.46 -14.46
CA PHE A 6 -56.51 3.63 -13.05
C PHE A 6 -57.32 2.94 -11.93
N THR A 7 -56.62 2.17 -11.11
CA THR A 7 -56.60 2.38 -9.64
C THR A 7 -55.23 1.93 -9.10
N ILE A 8 -54.45 2.89 -8.60
CA ILE A 8 -53.24 2.64 -7.79
C ILE A 8 -53.72 2.51 -6.35
N LEU A 9 -53.47 1.36 -5.72
CA LEU A 9 -53.63 1.21 -4.27
C LEU A 9 -52.29 1.58 -3.61
N VAL A 10 -52.23 2.77 -3.02
CA VAL A 10 -51.13 3.19 -2.16
C VAL A 10 -51.30 2.50 -0.81
N ALA A 11 -50.47 1.49 -0.54
CA ALA A 11 -50.31 0.97 0.81
C ALA A 11 -49.43 1.94 1.59
N ILE A 12 -50.05 2.78 2.42
CA ILE A 12 -49.38 3.59 3.43
C ILE A 12 -48.89 2.63 4.51
N ASN A 13 -47.66 2.14 4.39
CA ASN A 13 -46.96 1.55 5.53
C ASN A 13 -46.50 2.70 6.42
N LEU A 14 -47.21 2.87 7.54
CA LEU A 14 -46.75 3.62 8.69
C LEU A 14 -45.44 2.96 9.19
N LEU A 15 -44.30 3.44 8.70
CA LEU A 15 -43.02 3.20 9.36
C LEU A 15 -43.08 3.93 10.71
N SER A 16 -43.35 3.15 11.73
CA SER A 16 -43.02 3.47 13.11
C SER A 16 -41.55 3.89 13.17
N CYS A 17 -41.32 5.17 13.50
CA CYS A 17 -40.02 5.67 13.89
C CYS A 17 -39.57 4.94 15.17
N ILE A 18 -38.89 3.81 15.00
CA ILE A 18 -38.02 3.29 16.04
C ILE A 18 -36.80 4.21 16.01
N PRO A 19 -36.54 5.01 17.06
CA PRO A 19 -35.28 5.72 17.15
C PRO A 19 -34.17 4.66 17.13
N TYR A 20 -33.36 4.66 16.08
CA TYR A 20 -32.06 4.02 16.13
C TYR A 20 -31.31 4.73 17.25
N ALA A 21 -31.28 4.12 18.43
CA ALA A 21 -30.30 4.47 19.42
C ALA A 21 -28.95 4.24 18.72
N SER A 22 -28.29 5.33 18.33
CA SER A 22 -26.88 5.32 17.98
C SER A 22 -26.11 5.03 19.28
N GLY A 23 -26.20 3.79 19.75
CA GLY A 23 -25.21 3.28 20.68
C GLY A 23 -23.91 3.30 19.92
N GLU A 24 -23.04 4.26 20.23
CA GLU A 24 -21.62 4.13 19.88
C GLU A 24 -21.21 2.74 20.31
N ALA A 25 -20.89 1.87 19.35
CA ALA A 25 -20.35 0.57 19.65
C ALA A 25 -19.13 0.81 20.54
N LYS A 26 -19.22 0.36 21.79
CA LYS A 26 -18.24 0.66 22.83
C LYS A 26 -16.87 0.25 22.29
N ARG A 27 -15.98 1.23 22.07
CA ARG A 27 -14.63 0.97 21.57
C ARG A 27 -13.99 -0.07 22.49
N PRO A 28 -13.37 -1.14 21.97
CA PRO A 28 -12.62 -2.06 22.80
C PRO A 28 -11.58 -1.26 23.59
N ASP A 29 -11.63 -1.32 24.92
CA ASP A 29 -10.61 -0.71 25.77
C ASP A 29 -9.41 -1.65 25.80
N ILE A 30 -8.47 -1.41 24.89
CA ILE A 30 -7.30 -2.27 24.68
C ILE A 30 -6.06 -1.79 25.43
N GLY A 31 -6.21 -0.85 26.39
CA GLY A 31 -5.07 -0.27 27.09
C GLY A 31 -4.10 0.41 26.13
N ALA A 32 -4.62 1.15 25.14
CA ALA A 32 -3.81 1.81 24.13
C ALA A 32 -2.81 2.77 24.79
N THR A 33 -1.52 2.47 24.69
CA THR A 33 -0.48 3.46 25.01
C THR A 33 -0.59 4.62 24.01
N PRO A 34 -0.31 5.87 24.39
CA PRO A 34 -0.33 7.03 23.48
C PRO A 34 0.40 6.84 22.13
N ASP A 35 1.38 5.91 22.06
CA ASP A 35 2.17 5.62 20.86
C ASP A 35 1.70 4.38 20.06
N ALA A 36 0.54 3.79 20.36
CA ALA A 36 0.10 2.53 19.72
C ALA A 36 -0.06 2.66 18.19
N PHE A 37 -0.56 3.80 17.72
CA PHE A 37 -0.68 4.10 16.29
C PHE A 37 0.70 4.27 15.63
N GLU A 38 1.62 5.02 16.25
CA GLU A 38 2.96 5.27 15.72
C GLU A 38 3.77 3.98 15.50
N ARG A 39 3.53 2.95 16.32
CA ARG A 39 4.15 1.62 16.13
C ARG A 39 3.75 0.95 14.83
N LEU A 40 2.62 1.32 14.24
CA LEU A 40 2.14 0.79 12.96
C LEU A 40 2.76 1.51 11.75
N LEU A 41 3.45 2.62 11.96
CA LEU A 41 4.04 3.43 10.90
C LEU A 41 5.49 3.02 10.64
N PRO A 42 5.95 3.08 9.37
CA PRO A 42 7.34 2.85 9.03
C PRO A 42 8.23 3.93 9.67
N SER A 43 9.44 3.54 10.07
CA SER A 43 10.45 4.45 10.59
C SER A 43 10.85 5.51 9.56
N SER A 44 10.98 6.75 10.00
CA SER A 44 11.39 7.89 9.17
C SER A 44 12.84 7.83 8.70
N VAL A 45 13.66 6.94 9.26
CA VAL A 45 15.04 6.71 8.82
C VAL A 45 15.12 6.04 7.45
N PHE A 46 14.02 5.46 6.97
CA PHE A 46 13.91 4.91 5.63
C PHE A 46 13.13 5.86 4.72
N SER A 47 13.63 6.06 3.51
CA SER A 47 13.00 6.93 2.53
C SER A 47 13.06 6.33 1.14
N LEU A 48 12.07 6.69 0.32
CA LEU A 48 12.12 6.41 -1.10
C LEU A 48 13.34 7.09 -1.72
N GLY A 49 13.90 6.46 -2.75
CA GLY A 49 15.08 6.94 -3.43
C GLY A 49 16.41 6.63 -2.74
N MET A 50 16.45 6.06 -1.53
CA MET A 50 17.71 5.57 -0.95
C MET A 50 18.38 4.56 -1.88
N SER A 51 19.69 4.64 -2.04
CA SER A 51 20.47 3.61 -2.72
C SER A 51 20.58 2.35 -1.85
N ALA A 52 20.83 1.19 -2.47
CA ALA A 52 21.04 -0.05 -1.71
C ALA A 52 22.18 0.07 -0.67
N PRO A 53 23.35 0.68 -0.94
CA PRO A 53 24.39 0.87 0.08
C PRO A 53 23.96 1.80 1.22
N GLU A 54 23.17 2.84 0.95
CA GLU A 54 22.62 3.70 2.00
C GLU A 54 21.67 2.93 2.92
N LEU A 55 20.75 2.16 2.32
CA LEU A 55 19.83 1.30 3.06
C LEU A 55 20.58 0.30 3.95
N GLU A 56 21.61 -0.36 3.42
CA GLU A 56 22.42 -1.32 4.18
C GLU A 56 23.11 -0.68 5.39
N ARG A 57 23.65 0.54 5.24
CA ARG A 57 24.25 1.28 6.37
C ARG A 57 23.22 1.62 7.44
N VAL A 58 22.00 2.04 7.04
CA VAL A 58 20.92 2.31 7.99
C VAL A 58 20.50 1.04 8.73
N VAL A 59 20.34 -0.07 8.01
CA VAL A 59 20.00 -1.37 8.61
C VAL A 59 21.07 -1.80 9.61
N ALA A 60 22.35 -1.81 9.21
CA ALA A 60 23.44 -2.24 10.07
C ALA A 60 23.58 -1.39 11.34
N SER A 61 23.33 -0.08 11.25
CA SER A 61 23.49 0.84 12.38
C SER A 61 22.27 0.93 13.31
N ARG A 62 21.05 0.79 12.79
CA ARG A 62 19.80 1.01 13.55
C ARG A 62 19.04 -0.29 13.85
N TYR A 63 19.31 -1.34 13.10
CA TYR A 63 18.59 -2.62 13.17
C TYR A 63 19.57 -3.82 13.21
N PRO A 64 20.61 -3.80 14.08
CA PRO A 64 21.69 -4.80 14.05
C PRO A 64 21.20 -6.23 14.33
N ASP A 65 20.15 -6.38 15.13
CA ASP A 65 19.60 -7.69 15.53
C ASP A 65 18.50 -8.20 14.59
N TRP A 66 18.22 -7.51 13.49
CA TRP A 66 17.17 -7.89 12.55
C TRP A 66 17.69 -8.91 11.53
N LYS A 67 16.90 -9.94 11.27
CA LYS A 67 17.20 -10.97 10.27
C LYS A 67 16.97 -10.43 8.87
N ARG A 68 17.98 -10.52 8.01
CA ARG A 68 17.91 -10.15 6.60
C ARG A 68 17.55 -11.35 5.71
N SER A 69 16.80 -11.09 4.65
CA SER A 69 16.59 -12.00 3.53
C SER A 69 16.43 -11.20 2.24
N ASP A 70 16.86 -11.78 1.12
CA ASP A 70 16.92 -11.08 -0.17
C ASP A 70 16.09 -11.83 -1.22
N ARG A 71 15.45 -11.08 -2.13
CA ARG A 71 14.78 -11.64 -3.31
C ARG A 71 15.40 -11.07 -4.58
N GLN A 72 15.62 -11.96 -5.54
CA GLN A 72 16.13 -11.60 -6.86
C GLN A 72 15.05 -11.71 -7.93
N ARG A 73 15.27 -11.03 -9.07
CA ARG A 73 14.42 -11.07 -10.26
C ARG A 73 15.25 -10.89 -11.52
N ALA A 74 14.81 -11.44 -12.66
CA ALA A 74 15.46 -11.20 -13.94
C ALA A 74 15.37 -9.73 -14.37
N MET A 75 16.42 -9.25 -15.06
CA MET A 75 16.50 -7.87 -15.56
C MET A 75 15.33 -7.53 -16.47
N ASN A 76 15.00 -8.38 -17.45
CA ASN A 76 13.83 -8.26 -18.32
C ASN A 76 12.94 -9.51 -18.17
N ASN A 77 11.65 -9.32 -17.88
CA ASN A 77 10.69 -10.42 -17.68
C ASN A 77 9.74 -10.64 -18.85
N ARG A 78 9.93 -9.93 -19.98
CA ARG A 78 9.15 -10.18 -21.18
C ARG A 78 9.35 -11.60 -21.69
N LYS A 79 8.23 -12.24 -22.05
CA LYS A 79 8.18 -13.64 -22.52
C LYS A 79 7.88 -13.75 -24.02
N ASP A 80 7.48 -12.64 -24.62
CA ASP A 80 7.06 -12.52 -26.01
C ASP A 80 8.20 -12.11 -26.96
N VAL A 81 9.41 -11.96 -26.44
CA VAL A 81 10.61 -11.58 -27.21
C VAL A 81 11.80 -12.47 -26.90
N THR A 82 12.75 -12.51 -27.82
CA THR A 82 14.04 -13.16 -27.58
C THR A 82 14.92 -12.24 -26.76
N LEU A 83 15.42 -12.74 -25.63
CA LEU A 83 16.26 -12.00 -24.70
C LEU A 83 17.69 -12.52 -24.71
N THR A 84 18.65 -11.60 -24.66
CA THR A 84 20.07 -11.91 -24.40
C THR A 84 20.25 -12.58 -23.02
N PRO A 85 21.36 -13.33 -22.80
CA PRO A 85 21.67 -13.87 -21.49
C PRO A 85 21.74 -12.80 -20.38
N ALA A 86 22.32 -11.64 -20.67
CA ALA A 86 22.41 -10.52 -19.72
C ALA A 86 21.04 -9.99 -19.29
N ALA A 87 20.05 -9.96 -20.20
CA ALA A 87 18.69 -9.57 -19.88
C ALA A 87 17.94 -10.59 -19.00
N ARG A 88 18.38 -11.86 -19.00
CA ARG A 88 17.83 -12.91 -18.14
C ARG A 88 18.53 -13.01 -16.78
N SER A 89 19.72 -12.40 -16.64
CA SER A 89 20.47 -12.43 -15.40
C SER A 89 19.68 -11.81 -14.24
N PRO A 90 19.74 -12.42 -13.04
CA PRO A 90 19.04 -11.90 -11.88
C PRO A 90 19.71 -10.62 -11.35
N TYR A 91 18.92 -9.74 -10.75
CA TYR A 91 19.37 -8.63 -9.92
C TYR A 91 18.66 -8.67 -8.57
N LEU A 92 19.24 -8.03 -7.56
CA LEU A 92 18.63 -7.86 -6.24
C LEU A 92 17.40 -6.94 -6.32
N GLN A 93 16.21 -7.51 -6.18
CA GLN A 93 14.94 -6.79 -6.30
C GLN A 93 14.41 -6.33 -4.94
N THR A 94 14.64 -7.11 -3.89
CA THR A 94 14.10 -6.81 -2.57
C THR A 94 15.11 -7.16 -1.49
N ILE A 95 15.29 -6.23 -0.56
CA ILE A 95 15.92 -6.49 0.74
C ILE A 95 14.80 -6.53 1.77
N SER A 96 14.74 -7.58 2.57
CA SER A 96 13.77 -7.75 3.64
C SER A 96 14.49 -7.86 4.96
N ILE A 97 14.05 -7.13 5.98
CA ILE A 97 14.52 -7.28 7.36
C ILE A 97 13.35 -7.62 8.26
N SER A 98 13.58 -8.47 9.26
CA SER A 98 12.53 -8.88 10.20
C SER A 98 13.05 -9.05 11.61
N PHE A 99 12.20 -8.80 12.59
CA PHE A 99 12.49 -8.97 13.99
C PHE A 99 11.26 -9.47 14.73
N GLU A 100 11.47 -10.48 15.56
CA GLU A 100 10.45 -11.04 16.44
C GLU A 100 10.73 -10.56 17.86
N ASP A 101 9.87 -9.66 18.34
CA ASP A 101 9.88 -9.17 19.70
C ASP A 101 9.11 -10.15 20.58
N LYS A 102 9.84 -11.11 21.16
CA LYS A 102 9.24 -12.15 22.01
C LYS A 102 8.56 -11.58 23.26
N ASN A 103 9.04 -10.45 23.77
CA ASN A 103 8.48 -9.83 24.97
C ASN A 103 7.11 -9.21 24.69
N LEU A 104 6.95 -8.58 23.52
CA LEU A 104 5.69 -7.99 23.09
C LEU A 104 4.81 -8.94 22.25
N GLY A 105 5.33 -10.13 21.92
CA GLY A 105 4.69 -11.07 20.99
C GLY A 105 4.42 -10.46 19.62
N LEU A 106 5.33 -9.61 19.12
CA LEU A 106 5.19 -8.90 17.85
C LEU A 106 6.20 -9.38 16.81
N MET A 107 5.75 -9.59 15.58
CA MET A 107 6.61 -9.67 14.41
C MET A 107 6.60 -8.33 13.69
N ARG A 108 7.78 -7.78 13.44
CA ARG A 108 8.01 -6.60 12.62
C ARG A 108 8.81 -6.99 11.39
N LYS A 109 8.44 -6.46 10.23
CA LYS A 109 9.15 -6.72 8.97
C LYS A 109 9.15 -5.48 8.09
N TYR A 110 10.27 -5.20 7.46
CA TYR A 110 10.34 -4.30 6.30
C TYR A 110 10.64 -5.10 5.04
N ASP A 111 9.98 -4.75 3.94
CA ASP A 111 10.36 -5.13 2.58
C ASP A 111 10.69 -3.87 1.77
N PHE A 112 11.92 -3.78 1.26
CA PHE A 112 12.40 -2.67 0.45
C PHE A 112 12.49 -3.10 -1.02
N GLY A 113 11.57 -2.63 -1.85
CA GLY A 113 11.62 -2.83 -3.30
C GLY A 113 12.67 -1.93 -3.94
N LEU A 114 13.63 -2.51 -4.65
CA LEU A 114 14.72 -1.82 -5.33
C LEU A 114 14.49 -1.82 -6.85
N THR A 115 14.79 -0.69 -7.48
CA THR A 115 14.90 -0.61 -8.95
C THR A 115 16.06 -1.50 -9.41
N SER A 116 16.08 -1.83 -10.69
CA SER A 116 17.23 -2.56 -11.24
C SER A 116 18.54 -1.74 -11.21
N PRO A 117 19.69 -2.41 -11.40
CA PRO A 117 20.97 -1.75 -11.66
C PRO A 117 20.95 -0.74 -12.81
N LEU A 118 20.08 -0.90 -13.82
CA LEU A 118 19.90 0.07 -14.92
C LEU A 118 19.36 1.43 -14.44
N SER A 119 18.80 1.46 -13.23
CA SER A 119 18.28 2.65 -12.55
C SER A 119 19.00 2.94 -11.23
N GLY A 120 20.16 2.31 -11.00
CA GLY A 120 21.01 2.59 -9.85
C GLY A 120 20.55 1.96 -8.53
N SER A 121 19.76 0.88 -8.56
CA SER A 121 19.41 0.08 -7.37
C SER A 121 18.85 0.92 -6.20
N ARG A 122 17.80 1.70 -6.46
CA ARG A 122 17.20 2.64 -5.51
C ARG A 122 15.87 2.13 -4.98
N VAL A 123 15.57 2.43 -3.72
CA VAL A 123 14.30 2.09 -3.09
C VAL A 123 13.15 2.81 -3.80
N TYR A 124 12.18 2.07 -4.33
CA TYR A 124 10.93 2.61 -4.87
C TYR A 124 9.70 2.19 -4.06
N SER A 125 9.84 1.19 -3.17
CA SER A 125 8.75 0.73 -2.31
C SER A 125 9.29 0.38 -0.94
N ILE A 126 8.60 0.85 0.09
CA ILE A 126 8.83 0.45 1.49
C ILE A 126 7.53 -0.17 1.97
N VAL A 127 7.58 -1.44 2.38
CA VAL A 127 6.46 -2.12 3.02
C VAL A 127 6.86 -2.40 4.45
N TYR A 128 6.07 -1.95 5.42
CA TYR A 128 6.25 -2.24 6.83
C TYR A 128 5.09 -3.08 7.36
N VAL A 129 5.41 -4.22 7.97
CA VAL A 129 4.43 -5.12 8.56
C VAL A 129 4.64 -5.16 10.06
N VAL A 130 3.54 -5.00 10.80
CA VAL A 130 3.47 -5.30 12.23
C VAL A 130 2.37 -6.32 12.43
N GLN A 131 2.69 -7.43 13.08
CA GLN A 131 1.73 -8.48 13.38
C GLN A 131 1.87 -8.90 14.82
N SER A 132 0.75 -8.98 15.54
CA SER A 132 0.72 -9.56 16.88
C SER A 132 0.44 -11.05 16.81
N HIS A 133 1.14 -11.81 17.65
CA HIS A 133 0.91 -13.25 17.86
C HIS A 133 0.13 -13.53 19.15
N ILE A 134 0.00 -12.54 20.02
CA ILE A 134 -0.57 -12.72 21.37
C ILE A 134 -1.80 -11.83 21.63
N GLY A 135 -2.19 -10.96 20.70
CA GLY A 135 -3.34 -10.08 20.92
C GLY A 135 -3.58 -9.02 19.86
N GLN A 136 -4.17 -7.91 20.31
CA GLN A 136 -4.60 -6.78 19.49
C GLN A 136 -3.54 -5.67 19.52
N LEU A 137 -3.36 -4.95 18.41
CA LEU A 137 -2.40 -3.85 18.27
C LEU A 137 -3.02 -2.50 18.69
N ILE A 138 -4.22 -2.23 18.19
CA ILE A 138 -4.99 -1.00 18.43
C ILE A 138 -6.44 -1.23 17.97
N SER A 139 -7.40 -0.43 18.44
CA SER A 139 -8.77 -0.52 17.95
C SER A 139 -8.85 0.01 16.50
N VAL A 140 -9.82 -0.47 15.73
CA VAL A 140 -10.05 0.09 14.37
C VAL A 140 -10.40 1.59 14.44
N GLY A 141 -11.10 2.01 15.51
CA GLY A 141 -11.44 3.42 15.73
C GLY A 141 -10.20 4.29 15.93
N ASP A 142 -9.31 3.92 16.85
CA ASP A 142 -8.12 4.73 17.14
C ASP A 142 -7.10 4.69 15.99
N TRP A 143 -7.07 3.59 15.23
CA TRP A 143 -6.32 3.53 13.98
C TRP A 143 -6.83 4.55 12.96
N LYS A 144 -8.16 4.63 12.77
CA LYS A 144 -8.78 5.59 11.86
C LYS A 144 -8.53 7.03 12.32
N ASP A 145 -8.71 7.29 13.62
CA ASP A 145 -8.47 8.61 14.20
C ASP A 145 -7.00 9.03 14.06
N GLY A 146 -6.05 8.11 14.30
CA GLY A 146 -4.62 8.34 14.12
C GLY A 146 -4.24 8.64 12.67
N LEU A 147 -4.78 7.87 11.72
CA LEU A 147 -4.62 8.12 10.29
C LEU A 147 -5.16 9.49 9.88
N HIS A 148 -6.39 9.82 10.33
CA HIS A 148 -7.04 11.08 10.02
C HIS A 148 -6.28 12.28 10.60
N SER A 149 -5.80 12.18 11.83
CA SER A 149 -4.96 13.20 12.45
C SER A 149 -3.65 13.41 11.69
N ARG A 150 -3.04 12.34 11.18
CA ARG A 150 -1.74 12.39 10.51
C ARG A 150 -1.81 12.91 9.09
N TRP A 151 -2.83 12.52 8.32
CA TRP A 151 -2.90 12.75 6.88
C TRP A 151 -4.25 13.25 6.38
N GLY A 152 -5.22 13.52 7.25
CA GLY A 152 -6.58 13.88 6.86
C GLY A 152 -7.41 12.67 6.40
N GLY A 153 -8.52 12.93 5.71
CA GLY A 153 -9.42 11.87 5.23
C GLY A 153 -8.75 10.94 4.21
N GLU A 154 -9.02 9.65 4.33
CA GLU A 154 -8.59 8.66 3.36
C GLU A 154 -9.25 8.89 2.00
N GLN A 155 -8.51 8.62 0.92
CA GLN A 155 -8.98 8.84 -0.45
C GLN A 155 -9.50 7.54 -1.09
N GLY A 156 -9.03 6.39 -0.59
CA GLY A 156 -9.58 5.08 -0.87
C GLY A 156 -9.75 4.32 0.44
N GLY A 157 -10.91 3.68 0.63
CA GLY A 157 -11.26 3.01 1.87
C GLY A 157 -11.97 1.70 1.64
N MET A 158 -11.72 0.73 2.52
CA MET A 158 -12.53 -0.47 2.64
C MET A 158 -12.57 -0.85 4.11
N GLN A 159 -13.74 -1.23 4.62
CA GLN A 159 -13.86 -1.76 5.98
C GLN A 159 -14.86 -2.91 6.00
N SER A 160 -14.46 -4.01 6.64
CA SER A 160 -15.31 -5.15 6.98
C SER A 160 -14.91 -5.68 8.36
N GLU A 161 -15.63 -6.70 8.85
CA GLU A 161 -15.35 -7.32 10.15
C GLU A 161 -13.94 -7.93 10.26
N THR A 162 -13.32 -8.27 9.12
CA THR A 162 -12.05 -9.00 9.05
C THR A 162 -10.89 -8.18 8.50
N ARG A 163 -11.14 -7.01 7.92
CA ARG A 163 -10.11 -6.17 7.30
C ARG A 163 -10.53 -4.71 7.21
N ALA A 164 -9.55 -3.81 7.25
CA ALA A 164 -9.74 -2.43 6.85
C ALA A 164 -8.57 -1.95 5.98
N ARG A 165 -8.79 -0.89 5.20
CA ARG A 165 -7.78 -0.30 4.32
C ARG A 165 -7.99 1.21 4.25
N ALA A 166 -6.89 1.97 4.30
CA ALA A 166 -6.88 3.39 4.03
C ALA A 166 -5.76 3.73 3.03
N THR A 167 -6.11 4.41 1.95
CA THR A 167 -5.20 4.77 0.85
C THR A 167 -5.15 6.29 0.67
N TYR A 168 -3.94 6.80 0.47
CA TYR A 168 -3.62 8.21 0.25
C TYR A 168 -2.72 8.34 -0.98
N PHE A 169 -3.07 9.22 -1.91
CA PHE A 169 -2.28 9.53 -3.09
C PHE A 169 -1.67 10.92 -2.97
N LEU A 170 -0.41 11.01 -3.36
CA LEU A 170 0.42 12.18 -3.10
C LEU A 170 1.07 12.65 -4.40
N ASN A 171 1.16 13.98 -4.56
CA ASN A 171 1.90 14.61 -5.65
C ASN A 171 3.42 14.56 -5.41
N ALA A 172 4.19 15.13 -6.34
CA ALA A 172 5.66 15.16 -6.25
C ALA A 172 6.18 15.90 -4.99
N GLU A 173 5.38 16.84 -4.48
CA GLU A 173 5.63 17.65 -3.29
C GLU A 173 5.14 16.98 -1.99
N TRP A 174 4.71 15.71 -2.04
CA TRP A 174 4.18 14.96 -0.90
C TRP A 174 2.90 15.54 -0.29
N GLN A 175 2.09 16.25 -1.08
CA GLN A 175 0.77 16.75 -0.71
C GLN A 175 -0.31 15.83 -1.26
N LEU A 176 -1.45 15.74 -0.56
CA LEU A 176 -2.58 14.95 -1.02
C LEU A 176 -3.11 15.46 -2.36
N VAL A 177 -3.35 14.53 -3.29
CA VAL A 177 -3.98 14.84 -4.57
C VAL A 177 -5.49 15.00 -4.38
N GLU A 178 -6.05 16.14 -4.77
CA GLU A 178 -7.50 16.37 -4.71
C GLU A 178 -8.26 15.34 -5.55
N ASN A 179 -9.27 14.70 -4.95
CA ASN A 179 -10.04 13.59 -5.53
C ASN A 179 -9.14 12.41 -5.96
N GLY A 180 -8.04 12.19 -5.21
CA GLY A 180 -7.06 11.14 -5.52
C GLY A 180 -7.64 9.73 -5.59
N GLY A 181 -8.69 9.44 -4.83
CA GLY A 181 -9.39 8.14 -4.89
C GLY A 181 -9.87 7.79 -6.29
N GLU A 182 -10.58 8.72 -6.93
CA GLU A 182 -11.11 8.55 -8.28
C GLU A 182 -10.02 8.69 -9.33
N LYS A 183 -9.18 9.73 -9.23
CA LYS A 183 -8.14 10.03 -10.23
C LYS A 183 -7.04 8.97 -10.29
N CYS A 184 -6.60 8.47 -9.15
CA CYS A 184 -5.41 7.62 -9.06
C CYS A 184 -5.74 6.11 -9.03
N ALA A 185 -6.98 5.71 -8.75
CA ALA A 185 -7.37 4.29 -8.72
C ALA A 185 -6.99 3.51 -10.00
N PRO A 186 -7.10 4.07 -11.23
CA PRO A 186 -6.70 3.38 -12.45
C PRO A 186 -5.20 3.05 -12.55
N ILE A 187 -4.32 3.65 -11.73
CA ILE A 187 -2.88 3.38 -11.77
C ILE A 187 -2.57 1.94 -11.36
N TYR A 188 -3.19 1.43 -10.29
CA TYR A 188 -2.89 0.07 -9.79
C TYR A 188 -3.09 -1.04 -10.83
N PRO A 189 -4.22 -1.14 -11.55
CA PRO A 189 -4.37 -2.15 -12.60
C PRO A 189 -3.39 -1.94 -13.76
N ALA A 190 -3.00 -0.69 -14.07
CA ALA A 190 -1.99 -0.42 -15.11
C ALA A 190 -0.62 -1.00 -14.74
N LEU A 191 -0.23 -0.95 -13.45
CA LEU A 191 1.03 -1.46 -12.93
C LEU A 191 1.11 -2.99 -12.81
N VAL A 192 -0.02 -3.71 -12.88
CA VAL A 192 -0.03 -5.17 -12.74
C VAL A 192 0.84 -5.82 -13.80
N ARG A 193 1.88 -6.53 -13.36
CA ARG A 193 2.87 -7.23 -14.19
C ARG A 193 3.40 -6.36 -15.34
N LEU A 194 3.55 -5.05 -15.10
CA LEU A 194 3.97 -4.09 -16.12
C LEU A 194 5.32 -4.46 -16.75
N ASP A 195 6.20 -5.10 -16.00
CA ASP A 195 7.52 -5.54 -16.47
C ASP A 195 7.51 -6.80 -17.34
N GLU A 196 6.35 -7.40 -17.57
CA GLU A 196 6.14 -8.45 -18.56
C GLU A 196 5.47 -7.92 -19.84
N LYS A 197 5.14 -6.62 -19.89
CA LYS A 197 4.44 -5.98 -21.01
C LYS A 197 5.42 -5.29 -21.99
N PRO A 198 4.99 -4.99 -23.24
CA PRO A 198 5.71 -4.15 -24.18
C PRO A 198 5.93 -2.71 -23.68
N LEU A 199 6.85 -1.97 -24.32
CA LEU A 199 7.20 -0.60 -23.93
C LEU A 199 6.01 0.35 -23.98
N GLU A 200 5.10 0.16 -24.93
CA GLU A 200 3.90 0.98 -25.14
C GLU A 200 3.03 0.99 -23.88
N ALA A 201 2.79 -0.18 -23.28
CA ALA A 201 2.03 -0.29 -22.04
C ALA A 201 2.74 0.40 -20.85
N VAL A 202 4.07 0.40 -20.84
CA VAL A 202 4.88 1.11 -19.82
C VAL A 202 4.78 2.62 -20.02
N VAL A 203 4.80 3.09 -21.26
CA VAL A 203 4.60 4.50 -21.62
C VAL A 203 3.20 4.95 -21.21
N ASP A 204 2.16 4.15 -21.48
CA ASP A 204 0.79 4.45 -21.08
C ASP A 204 0.66 4.57 -19.55
N ALA A 205 1.24 3.63 -18.80
CA ALA A 205 1.28 3.70 -17.34
C ALA A 205 2.03 4.95 -16.84
N SER A 206 3.15 5.31 -17.48
CA SER A 206 3.89 6.52 -17.11
C SER A 206 3.08 7.78 -17.41
N ASN A 207 2.36 7.82 -18.53
CA ASN A 207 1.54 8.95 -18.90
C ASN A 207 0.37 9.09 -17.93
N LEU A 208 -0.27 7.98 -17.54
CA LEU A 208 -1.33 7.97 -16.55
C LEU A 208 -0.87 8.55 -15.19
N ILE A 209 0.32 8.18 -14.72
CA ILE A 209 0.87 8.76 -13.48
C ILE A 209 1.10 10.27 -13.62
N LYS A 210 1.65 10.71 -14.76
CA LYS A 210 1.90 12.15 -15.02
C LYS A 210 0.61 12.96 -15.12
N THR A 211 -0.41 12.44 -15.80
CA THR A 211 -1.68 13.15 -16.02
C THR A 211 -2.52 13.23 -14.75
N THR A 212 -2.49 12.19 -13.93
CA THR A 212 -3.22 12.16 -12.66
C THR A 212 -2.51 12.94 -11.54
N GLY A 213 -1.19 13.15 -11.68
CA GLY A 213 -0.36 13.83 -10.69
C GLY A 213 -0.05 12.98 -9.45
N CYS A 214 -0.40 11.69 -9.44
CA CYS A 214 -0.23 10.80 -8.29
C CYS A 214 1.16 10.17 -8.32
N ALA A 215 2.18 10.92 -7.89
CA ALA A 215 3.57 10.47 -7.90
C ALA A 215 3.86 9.38 -6.86
N PHE A 216 3.20 9.46 -5.70
CA PHE A 216 3.37 8.50 -4.61
C PHE A 216 2.02 7.98 -4.09
N SER A 217 2.07 6.83 -3.43
CA SER A 217 0.94 6.33 -2.64
C SER A 217 1.39 5.86 -1.26
N ARG A 218 0.57 6.15 -0.25
CA ARG A 218 0.60 5.49 1.05
C ARG A 218 -0.66 4.66 1.20
N ASP A 219 -0.51 3.41 1.59
CA ASP A 219 -1.64 2.50 1.73
C ASP A 219 -1.45 1.66 2.98
N ASN A 220 -2.44 1.64 3.87
CA ASN A 220 -2.39 0.82 5.06
C ASN A 220 -3.53 -0.20 5.05
N PHE A 221 -3.16 -1.47 4.83
CA PHE A 221 -4.06 -2.61 4.87
C PHE A 221 -3.91 -3.34 6.21
N VAL A 222 -5.02 -3.49 6.94
CA VAL A 222 -5.03 -4.06 8.28
C VAL A 222 -5.95 -5.27 8.37
N GLY A 223 -5.50 -6.30 9.08
CA GLY A 223 -6.34 -7.43 9.49
C GLY A 223 -7.05 -7.11 10.79
N VAL A 224 -8.35 -7.41 10.85
CA VAL A 224 -9.23 -7.06 11.99
C VAL A 224 -9.77 -8.34 12.62
N ALA A 225 -9.78 -8.38 13.95
CA ALA A 225 -10.47 -9.39 14.73
C ALA A 225 -11.09 -8.73 15.97
N ASN A 226 -12.38 -8.96 16.20
CA ASN A 226 -13.13 -8.42 17.34
C ASN A 226 -13.00 -6.88 17.47
N GLY A 227 -13.11 -6.16 16.34
CA GLY A 227 -13.06 -4.70 16.31
C GLY A 227 -11.66 -4.08 16.50
N ALA A 228 -10.60 -4.90 16.51
CA ALA A 228 -9.24 -4.46 16.70
C ALA A 228 -8.29 -5.01 15.63
N ILE A 229 -7.19 -4.29 15.42
CA ILE A 229 -6.17 -4.64 14.44
C ILE A 229 -5.26 -5.73 15.01
N THR A 230 -5.04 -6.80 14.26
CA THR A 230 -4.09 -7.88 14.61
C THR A 230 -2.85 -7.87 13.72
N LYS A 231 -2.97 -7.26 12.53
CA LYS A 231 -1.89 -7.09 11.57
C LYS A 231 -2.06 -5.76 10.86
N SER A 232 -0.98 -5.01 10.71
CA SER A 232 -0.90 -3.82 9.87
C SER A 232 0.16 -4.04 8.79
N THR A 233 -0.19 -3.75 7.54
CA THR A 233 0.75 -3.67 6.42
C THR A 233 0.68 -2.26 5.85
N PHE A 234 1.76 -1.50 5.98
CA PHE A 234 1.88 -0.14 5.50
C PHE A 234 2.78 -0.09 4.27
N TYR A 235 2.26 0.38 3.14
CA TYR A 235 2.96 0.56 1.89
C TYR A 235 3.27 2.04 1.68
N THR A 236 4.48 2.34 1.22
CA THR A 236 4.87 3.65 0.70
C THR A 236 5.59 3.43 -0.62
N VAL A 237 5.07 3.99 -1.71
CA VAL A 237 5.51 3.65 -3.08
C VAL A 237 5.78 4.91 -3.91
N ASP A 238 6.88 4.91 -4.65
CA ASP A 238 7.24 5.86 -5.72
C ASP A 238 6.78 5.27 -7.06
N LEU A 239 5.60 5.71 -7.51
CA LEU A 239 4.94 5.17 -8.71
C LEU A 239 5.73 5.54 -9.97
N GLN A 240 6.29 6.75 -10.01
CA GLN A 240 7.06 7.20 -11.17
C GLN A 240 8.40 6.45 -11.29
N ARG A 241 9.11 6.23 -10.17
CA ARG A 241 10.40 5.51 -10.16
C ARG A 241 10.25 4.06 -10.58
N THR A 242 9.19 3.38 -10.15
CA THR A 242 8.95 1.99 -10.57
C THR A 242 8.71 1.90 -12.07
N VAL A 243 7.87 2.77 -12.64
CA VAL A 243 7.61 2.77 -14.09
C VAL A 243 8.84 3.17 -14.91
N ALA A 244 9.60 4.17 -14.44
CA ALA A 244 10.84 4.58 -15.11
C ALA A 244 11.90 3.46 -15.14
N ASP A 245 11.99 2.66 -14.08
CA ASP A 245 12.86 1.47 -14.07
C ASP A 245 12.36 0.40 -15.03
N VAL A 246 11.06 0.12 -15.01
CA VAL A 246 10.45 -0.87 -15.90
C VAL A 246 10.66 -0.49 -17.37
N ALA A 247 10.55 0.79 -17.74
CA ALA A 247 10.75 1.26 -19.11
C ALA A 247 12.14 0.89 -19.67
N LYS A 248 13.18 1.01 -18.83
CA LYS A 248 14.55 0.60 -19.21
C LYS A 248 14.67 -0.92 -19.33
N ARG A 249 14.04 -1.64 -18.39
CA ARG A 249 14.13 -3.09 -18.30
C ARG A 249 13.44 -3.80 -19.46
N VAL A 250 12.25 -3.37 -19.87
CA VAL A 250 11.46 -4.07 -20.90
C VAL A 250 12.11 -4.01 -22.28
N ILE A 251 12.95 -3.01 -22.56
CA ILE A 251 13.72 -2.91 -23.81
C ILE A 251 15.13 -3.52 -23.70
N PHE A 252 15.61 -3.78 -22.49
CA PHE A 252 16.97 -4.21 -22.27
C PHE A 252 17.20 -5.61 -22.86
N GLY A 253 18.17 -5.69 -23.78
CA GLY A 253 18.66 -6.94 -24.34
C GLY A 253 17.63 -7.72 -25.17
N ILE A 254 16.66 -7.05 -25.79
CA ILE A 254 15.83 -7.60 -26.87
C ILE A 254 16.71 -7.85 -28.10
N ARG A 255 16.45 -8.95 -28.81
CA ARG A 255 17.02 -9.28 -30.12
C ARG A 255 15.95 -9.27 -31.20
#